data_AF-A0A839GTD3-F1
#
_entry.id   AF-A0A839GTD3-F1
#
_cell.length_a   1.000
_cell.length_b   1.000
_cell.length_c   1.000
_cell.angle_alpha   90.00
_cell.angle_beta   90.00
_cell.angle_gamma   90.00
#
_symmetry.space_group_name_H-M   'P 1'
#
loop_
_entity.id
_entity.type
_entity.pdbx_description
1 polymer ?
#
loop_
_entity_poly.entity_id
_entity_poly.type
_entity_poly.pdbx_seq_one_letter_code
_entity_poly.pdbx_strand_id
1 'polypeptide(L)'
;MKRLLLVFLLLGAVCSYEAAAQDANAKPIKVKLGKTSLSVHPDASYFVKLEDRTIELEQLALDQIDQAWIAAAEALKPEQAMEAFGDKGEYGVVLITFTKKNEAEALKLIQDVKRRKM
;
A
#
# COMPACT_ATOMS: atom_id res chain seq x y z
N MET A 1 -54.47 33.30 -2.41
CA MET A 1 -53.31 34.12 -1.97
C MET A 1 -52.68 33.48 -0.75
N LYS A 2 -51.33 33.46 -0.70
CA LYS A 2 -50.43 32.90 0.33
C LYS A 2 -50.20 31.38 0.17
N ARG A 3 -49.15 30.97 -0.56
CA ARG A 3 -47.68 30.94 -0.27
C ARG A 3 -47.35 29.50 0.18
N LEU A 4 -46.78 28.66 -0.68
CA LEU A 4 -45.40 28.65 -1.22
C LEU A 4 -44.38 28.13 -0.18
N LEU A 5 -43.79 26.98 -0.55
CA LEU A 5 -42.51 26.39 -0.10
C LEU A 5 -42.32 25.94 1.36
N LEU A 6 -42.02 24.65 1.54
CA LEU A 6 -40.68 24.13 1.90
C LEU A 6 -40.77 22.60 2.04
N VAL A 7 -40.47 21.87 0.96
CA VAL A 7 -39.23 21.07 0.77
C VAL A 7 -39.20 19.80 1.63
N PHE A 8 -39.55 18.69 0.98
CA PHE A 8 -39.05 17.35 1.26
C PHE A 8 -37.53 17.32 1.06
N LEU A 9 -36.75 16.95 2.08
CA LEU A 9 -35.42 16.36 1.92
C LEU A 9 -35.08 15.64 3.25
N LEU A 10 -35.56 14.41 3.37
CA LEU A 10 -34.74 13.20 3.26
C LEU A 10 -33.70 13.11 4.39
N LEU A 11 -34.05 12.29 5.38
CA LEU A 11 -33.21 11.22 5.90
C LEU A 11 -31.70 11.50 5.79
N GLY A 12 -31.19 12.30 6.74
CA GLY A 12 -29.81 12.17 7.18
C GLY A 12 -29.67 10.89 8.00
N ALA A 13 -29.93 9.73 7.38
CA ALA A 13 -29.34 8.50 7.82
C ALA A 13 -27.84 8.72 7.60
N VAL A 14 -27.15 9.03 8.70
CA VAL A 14 -25.72 8.80 8.84
C VAL A 14 -25.46 7.46 8.17
N CYS A 15 -24.88 7.49 6.97
CA CYS A 15 -24.26 6.32 6.41
C CYS A 15 -23.37 5.82 7.52
N SER A 16 -23.73 4.67 8.07
CA SER A 16 -22.80 3.78 8.73
C SER A 16 -21.63 3.70 7.76
N TYR A 17 -20.59 4.51 8.00
CA TYR A 17 -19.26 4.09 7.65
C TYR A 17 -19.02 2.93 8.61
N GLU A 18 -19.57 1.77 8.25
CA GLU A 18 -19.00 0.51 8.66
C GLU A 18 -17.60 0.58 8.08
N ALA A 19 -16.69 1.17 8.86
CA ALA A 19 -15.29 0.83 8.80
C ALA A 19 -15.31 -0.68 8.98
N ALA A 20 -15.33 -1.39 7.85
CA ALA A 20 -15.23 -2.82 7.85
C ALA A 20 -13.92 -3.07 8.57
N ALA A 21 -14.00 -3.54 9.82
CA ALA A 21 -12.86 -4.08 10.51
C ALA A 21 -12.48 -5.34 9.74
N GLN A 22 -11.77 -5.14 8.64
CA GLN A 22 -11.15 -6.20 7.88
C GLN A 22 -10.07 -6.78 8.78
N ASP A 23 -10.06 -8.11 8.80
CA ASP A 23 -9.55 -8.94 9.88
C ASP A 23 -8.09 -8.65 10.26
N ALA A 24 -7.88 -7.76 11.24
CA ALA A 24 -6.56 -7.50 11.83
C ALA A 24 -5.91 -8.74 12.47
N ASN A 25 -6.63 -9.88 12.55
CA ASN A 25 -6.12 -11.16 13.02
C ASN A 25 -5.73 -12.12 11.90
N ALA A 26 -5.70 -11.70 10.64
CA ALA A 26 -5.19 -12.55 9.58
C ALA A 26 -3.77 -13.02 9.93
N LYS A 27 -3.54 -14.32 9.80
CA LYS A 27 -2.26 -14.91 10.19
C LYS A 27 -1.13 -14.31 9.36
N PRO A 28 -0.08 -13.73 9.98
CA PRO A 28 1.03 -13.15 9.25
C PRO A 28 1.69 -14.18 8.30
N ILE A 29 1.99 -13.74 7.09
CA ILE A 29 2.72 -14.53 6.09
C ILE A 29 4.21 -14.18 6.15
N LYS A 30 5.06 -15.18 5.86
CA LYS A 30 6.49 -14.96 5.72
C LYS A 30 6.82 -14.58 4.29
N VAL A 31 7.41 -13.41 4.11
CA VAL A 31 7.82 -12.90 2.80
C VAL A 31 9.34 -12.75 2.78
N LYS A 32 9.97 -13.30 1.75
CA LYS A 32 11.41 -13.21 1.54
C LYS A 32 11.70 -12.10 0.53
N LEU A 33 12.50 -11.11 0.93
CA LEU A 33 12.91 -9.96 0.13
C LEU A 33 14.43 -9.84 0.20
N GLY A 34 15.09 -10.28 -0.86
CA GLY A 34 16.53 -10.46 -0.90
C GLY A 34 17.02 -11.42 0.18
N LYS A 35 17.83 -10.90 1.11
CA LYS A 35 18.35 -11.65 2.26
C LYS A 35 17.45 -11.57 3.50
N THR A 36 16.42 -10.72 3.48
CA THR A 36 15.54 -10.46 4.61
C THR A 36 14.30 -11.35 4.54
N SER A 37 13.89 -11.90 5.68
CA SER A 37 12.58 -12.55 5.83
C SER A 37 11.74 -11.74 6.81
N LEU A 38 10.56 -11.30 6.38
CA LEU A 38 9.63 -10.52 7.17
C LEU A 38 8.36 -11.31 7.43
N SER A 39 7.72 -11.07 8.58
CA SER A 39 6.35 -11.54 8.84
C SER A 39 5.41 -10.35 8.67
N VAL A 40 4.52 -10.42 7.68
CA VAL A 40 3.69 -9.28 7.25
C VAL A 40 2.23 -9.71 7.13
N HIS A 41 1.32 -8.75 7.21
CA HIS A 41 -0.09 -9.00 6.91
C HIS A 41 -0.23 -9.42 5.44
N PRO A 42 -1.13 -10.36 5.09
CA PRO A 42 -1.36 -10.76 3.69
C PRO A 42 -1.69 -9.59 2.76
N ASP A 43 -2.42 -8.61 3.29
CA ASP A 43 -2.88 -7.43 2.56
C ASP A 43 -1.97 -6.19 2.73
N ALA A 44 -0.77 -6.38 3.27
CA ALA A 44 0.17 -5.27 3.43
C ALA A 44 0.58 -4.68 2.07
N SER A 45 0.65 -3.35 2.01
CA SER A 45 1.06 -2.64 0.80
C SER A 45 2.59 -2.60 0.67
N TYR A 46 3.11 -2.71 -0.55
CA TYR A 46 4.55 -2.65 -0.82
C TYR A 46 4.93 -1.30 -1.43
N PHE A 47 6.03 -0.72 -0.94
CA PHE A 47 6.56 0.54 -1.44
C PHE A 47 8.07 0.46 -1.60
N VAL A 48 8.59 1.17 -2.60
CA VAL A 48 10.01 1.38 -2.81
C VAL A 48 10.41 2.69 -2.16
N LYS A 49 11.39 2.64 -1.26
CA LYS A 49 11.98 3.80 -0.60
C LYS A 49 13.18 4.29 -1.42
N LEU A 50 13.05 5.48 -1.98
CA LEU A 50 14.14 6.21 -2.63
C LEU A 50 14.64 7.33 -1.70
N GLU A 51 15.69 8.04 -2.11
CA GLU A 51 16.24 9.15 -1.32
C GLU A 51 15.28 10.34 -1.23
N ASP A 52 14.55 10.63 -2.30
CA ASP A 52 13.68 11.80 -2.43
C ASP A 52 12.19 11.49 -2.22
N ARG A 53 11.78 10.22 -2.38
CA ARG A 53 10.37 9.83 -2.35
C ARG A 53 10.13 8.34 -2.11
N THR A 54 8.87 7.99 -1.90
CA THR A 54 8.38 6.61 -1.87
C THR A 54 7.46 6.33 -3.06
N ILE A 55 7.59 5.16 -3.67
CA ILE A 55 6.78 4.74 -4.83
C ILE A 55 6.05 3.45 -4.48
N GLU A 56 4.74 3.41 -4.72
CA GLU A 56 3.95 2.18 -4.55
C GLU A 56 4.39 1.10 -5.55
N LEU A 57 4.54 -0.12 -5.05
CA LEU A 57 4.97 -1.28 -5.81
C LEU A 57 3.78 -2.23 -6.01
N GLU A 58 3.43 -2.45 -7.27
CA GLU A 58 2.40 -3.45 -7.60
C GLU A 58 2.92 -4.88 -7.40
N GLN A 59 2.05 -5.79 -6.97
CA GLN A 59 2.37 -7.21 -6.77
C GLN A 59 3.07 -7.83 -7.99
N LEU A 60 2.55 -7.54 -9.20
CA LEU A 60 3.13 -8.03 -10.45
C LEU A 60 4.56 -7.53 -10.70
N ALA A 61 4.89 -6.33 -10.24
CA ALA A 61 6.25 -5.81 -10.31
C ALA A 61 7.15 -6.50 -9.27
N LEU A 62 6.65 -6.74 -8.05
CA LEU A 62 7.36 -7.47 -7.00
C LEU A 62 7.79 -8.87 -7.47
N ASP A 63 6.90 -9.59 -8.18
CA ASP A 63 7.20 -10.93 -8.71
C ASP A 63 8.27 -10.93 -9.82
N GLN A 64 8.47 -9.81 -10.51
CA GLN A 64 9.44 -9.66 -11.59
C GLN A 64 10.78 -9.08 -11.12
N ILE A 65 10.86 -8.55 -9.90
CA ILE A 65 12.09 -7.99 -9.34
C ILE A 65 13.05 -9.12 -8.96
N ASP A 66 14.30 -9.01 -9.40
CA ASP A 66 15.36 -9.89 -8.94
C ASP A 66 15.65 -9.62 -7.45
N GLN A 67 15.59 -10.69 -6.65
CA GLN A 67 15.86 -10.65 -5.22
C GLN A 67 17.27 -10.14 -4.90
N ALA A 68 18.23 -10.33 -5.81
CA ALA A 68 19.60 -9.81 -5.66
C ALA A 68 19.67 -8.27 -5.73
N TRP A 69 18.64 -7.61 -6.27
CA TRP A 69 18.59 -6.15 -6.37
C TRP A 69 18.19 -5.50 -5.05
N ILE A 70 17.51 -6.23 -4.16
CA ILE A 70 17.02 -5.72 -2.88
C ILE A 70 18.19 -5.62 -1.89
N ALA A 71 18.47 -4.40 -1.44
CA ALA A 71 19.47 -4.14 -0.41
C ALA A 71 18.90 -4.37 0.99
N ALA A 72 17.67 -3.90 1.22
CA ALA A 72 16.98 -4.03 2.49
C ALA A 72 15.46 -4.04 2.30
N ALA A 73 14.76 -4.59 3.29
CA ALA A 73 13.32 -4.48 3.41
C ALA A 73 12.93 -4.29 4.88
N GLU A 74 11.92 -3.47 5.13
CA GLU A 74 11.41 -3.13 6.46
C GLU A 74 9.89 -3.21 6.45
N ALA A 75 9.30 -3.79 7.50
CA ALA A 75 7.85 -3.83 7.68
C ALA A 75 7.43 -2.80 8.74
N LEU A 76 6.58 -1.87 8.34
CA LEU A 76 5.88 -0.94 9.22
C LEU A 76 4.57 -1.57 9.67
N LYS A 77 4.30 -1.49 10.97
CA LYS A 77 3.03 -1.93 11.55
C LYS A 77 1.89 -1.00 11.13
N PRO A 78 0.64 -1.47 11.13
CA PRO A 78 -0.54 -0.67 10.77
C PRO A 78 -0.55 0.74 11.36
N GLU A 79 -0.22 0.91 12.64
CA GLU A 79 -0.29 2.22 13.30
C GLU A 79 0.70 3.21 12.69
N GLN A 80 1.93 2.77 12.45
CA GLN A 80 3.00 3.59 11.85
C GLN A 80 2.78 3.81 10.35
N ALA A 81 2.26 2.77 9.67
CA ALA A 81 1.99 2.81 8.25
C ALA A 81 0.81 3.73 7.94
N MET A 82 -0.25 3.72 8.75
CA MET A 82 -1.40 4.61 8.60
C MET A 82 -1.00 6.08 8.75
N GLU A 83 -0.12 6.39 9.71
CA GLU A 83 0.41 7.75 9.89
C GLU A 83 1.19 8.24 8.66
N ALA A 84 1.98 7.36 8.04
CA ALA A 84 2.85 7.74 6.92
C ALA A 84 2.21 7.59 5.52
N PHE A 85 1.25 6.69 5.35
CA PHE A 85 0.71 6.28 4.05
C PHE A 85 -0.83 6.35 3.95
N GLY A 86 -1.52 6.77 5.01
CA GLY A 86 -2.99 6.82 5.07
C GLY A 86 -3.60 5.45 4.89
N ASP A 87 -4.75 5.37 4.22
CA ASP A 87 -5.54 4.15 4.01
C ASP A 87 -4.72 2.98 3.44
N LYS A 88 -3.67 3.25 2.66
CA LYS A 88 -2.77 2.20 2.12
C LYS A 88 -1.94 1.50 3.19
N GLY A 89 -1.83 2.11 4.36
CA GLY A 89 -1.15 1.61 5.54
C GLY A 89 -2.04 0.82 6.51
N GLU A 90 -3.33 0.63 6.21
CA GLU A 90 -4.27 -0.10 7.07
C GLU A 90 -3.78 -1.47 7.53
N TYR A 91 -3.11 -2.21 6.63
CA TYR A 91 -2.56 -3.53 6.91
C TYR A 91 -1.06 -3.53 7.17
N GLY A 92 -0.48 -2.35 7.37
CA GLY A 92 0.96 -2.15 7.39
C GLY A 92 1.54 -1.95 5.98
N VAL A 93 2.82 -1.59 5.96
CA VAL A 93 3.56 -1.29 4.74
C VAL A 93 4.90 -2.00 4.76
N VAL A 94 5.31 -2.56 3.63
CA VAL A 94 6.67 -3.06 3.43
C VAL A 94 7.46 -2.07 2.59
N LEU A 95 8.48 -1.48 3.18
CA LEU A 95 9.44 -0.61 2.50
C LEU A 95 10.59 -1.44 1.95
N ILE A 96 10.81 -1.36 0.64
CA ILE A 96 11.88 -2.03 -0.09
C ILE A 96 12.90 -0.97 -0.51
N THR A 97 14.17 -1.23 -0.20
CA THR A 97 15.30 -0.42 -0.65
C THR A 97 16.13 -1.25 -1.60
N PHE A 98 16.38 -0.73 -2.80
CA PHE A 98 17.25 -1.39 -3.78
C PHE A 98 18.72 -1.03 -3.55
N THR A 99 19.59 -1.90 -4.04
CA THR A 99 21.01 -1.60 -4.19
C THR A 99 21.19 -0.45 -5.17
N LYS A 100 22.13 0.45 -4.87
CA LYS A 100 22.38 1.64 -5.72
C LYS A 100 22.65 1.32 -7.19
N LYS A 101 23.31 0.19 -7.46
CA LYS A 101 23.58 -0.27 -8.83
C LYS A 101 22.30 -0.60 -9.60
N ASN A 102 21.28 -1.17 -8.93
CA ASN A 102 20.11 -1.75 -9.58
C ASN A 102 18.84 -0.89 -9.39
N GLU A 103 18.92 0.23 -8.67
CA GLU A 103 17.80 1.13 -8.40
C GLU A 103 17.14 1.63 -9.69
N ALA A 104 17.93 2.09 -10.67
CA ALA A 104 17.41 2.58 -11.95
C ALA A 104 16.69 1.50 -12.77
N GLU A 105 17.21 0.27 -12.75
CA GLU A 105 16.62 -0.86 -13.47
C GLU A 105 15.31 -1.32 -12.83
N ALA A 106 15.27 -1.40 -11.50
CA ALA A 106 14.06 -1.69 -10.75
C ALA A 106 12.97 -0.63 -11.02
N LEU A 107 13.33 0.65 -11.04
CA LEU A 107 12.38 1.73 -11.33
C LEU A 107 11.80 1.64 -12.74
N LYS A 108 12.64 1.31 -13.74
CA LYS A 108 12.17 1.10 -15.11
C LYS A 108 11.16 -0.06 -15.17
N LEU A 109 11.45 -1.18 -14.51
CA LEU A 109 10.56 -2.34 -14.44
C LEU A 109 9.20 -1.96 -13.82
N ILE A 110 9.21 -1.22 -12.71
CA ILE A 110 7.99 -0.77 -12.02
C ILE A 110 7.15 0.12 -12.94
N GLN A 111 7.78 1.05 -13.64
CA GLN A 111 7.11 1.91 -14.61
C GLN A 111 6.56 1.10 -15.79
N ASP A 112 7.30 0.12 -16.30
CA ASP A 112 6.88 -0.73 -17.40
C ASP A 112 5.67 -1.58 -17.03
N VAL A 113 5.64 -2.13 -15.81
CA VAL A 113 4.46 -2.84 -15.27
C VAL A 113 3.25 -1.91 -15.20
N LYS A 114 3.43 -0.72 -14.62
CA LYS A 114 2.35 0.27 -14.50
C LYS A 114 1.79 0.69 -15.87
N ARG A 115 2.66 0.89 -16.86
CA ARG A 115 2.28 1.22 -18.24
C ARG A 115 1.53 0.10 -18.95
N ARG A 116 1.86 -1.17 -18.68
CA ARG A 116 1.17 -2.33 -19.28
C ARG A 116 -0.25 -2.54 -18.76
N LYS A 117 -0.57 -1.98 -17.59
CA LYS A 117 -1.89 -2.08 -16.96
C LYS A 117 -2.86 -0.98 -17.40
N MET A 118 -2.32 0.11 -17.96
CA MET A 118 -3.08 1.21 -18.57
C MET A 118 -3.44 0.87 -20.01
#